data_AF-A0A3R7UF12-F1
#
_entry.id   AF-A0A3R7UF12-F1
#
_cell.length_a   1.000
_cell.length_b   1.000
_cell.length_c   1.000
_cell.angle_alpha   90.00
_cell.angle_beta   90.00
_cell.angle_gamma   90.00
#
_symmetry.space_group_name_H-M   'P 1'
#
loop_
_entity.id
_entity.type
_entity.pdbx_description
1 polymer ?
#
loop_
_entity_poly.entity_id
_entity_poly.type
_entity_poly.pdbx_seq_one_letter_code
_entity_poly.pdbx_strand_id
1 'polypeptide(L)'
;MALASAAFSTIKQFVADGKEIYEMGDTIAQYFSAKKEIQEKANKNGYKSDLQAFMAAEQLAAQEEELKQMMIYQGRANMWADWLKFQADAKAERVEQERLQTIEKVRKQKKTQQMIEYTVAGIISAIIIGASIWVMFYLIMEYGGAK
;
A
#
# COMPACT_ATOMS: atom_id res chain seq x y z
N MET A 1 0.64 9.82 16.73
CA MET A 1 1.24 10.07 18.06
C MET A 1 0.84 9.00 19.06
N ALA A 2 -0.44 8.88 19.45
CA ALA A 2 -0.88 7.90 20.45
C ALA A 2 -0.43 6.45 20.19
N LEU A 3 -0.58 5.96 18.95
CA LEU A 3 -0.16 4.60 18.58
C LEU A 3 1.37 4.39 18.66
N ALA A 4 2.16 5.37 18.22
CA ALA A 4 3.62 5.28 18.25
C ALA A 4 4.13 5.26 19.71
N SER A 5 3.61 6.16 20.53
CA SER A 5 3.98 6.24 21.95
C SER A 5 3.52 5.02 22.75
N ALA A 6 2.35 4.45 22.43
CA ALA A 6 1.86 3.22 23.05
C ALA A 6 2.75 2.02 22.69
N ALA A 7 3.00 1.80 21.40
CA ALA A 7 3.88 0.72 20.95
C ALA A 7 5.30 0.87 21.52
N PHE A 8 5.82 2.09 21.57
CA PHE A 8 7.10 2.42 22.20
C PHE A 8 7.14 2.02 23.68
N SER A 9 6.12 2.37 24.46
CA SER A 9 6.05 2.01 25.88
C SER A 9 6.05 0.49 26.09
N THR A 10 5.32 -0.24 25.24
CA THR A 10 5.27 -1.71 25.34
C THR A 10 6.63 -2.32 24.98
N ILE A 11 7.29 -1.84 23.92
CA ILE A 11 8.62 -2.33 23.51
C ILE A 11 9.64 -2.06 24.62
N LYS A 12 9.64 -0.87 25.22
CA LYS A 12 10.52 -0.55 26.36
C LYS A 12 10.33 -1.51 27.53
N GLN A 13 9.08 -1.75 27.92
CA GLN A 13 8.80 -2.67 29.02
C GLN A 13 9.31 -4.08 28.71
N PHE A 14 9.18 -4.52 27.46
CA PHE A 14 9.66 -5.83 27.04
C PHE A 14 11.19 -5.94 27.07
N VAL A 15 11.89 -4.88 26.66
CA VAL A 15 13.36 -4.79 26.78
C VAL A 15 13.77 -4.76 28.26
N ALA A 16 13.03 -4.06 29.13
CA ALA A 16 13.27 -4.04 30.57
C ALA A 16 13.08 -5.42 31.22
N ASP A 17 12.10 -6.19 30.75
CA ASP A 17 11.83 -7.56 31.18
C ASP A 17 12.93 -8.55 30.70
N GLY A 18 13.87 -8.11 29.87
CA GLY A 18 14.93 -8.95 29.29
C GLY A 18 14.41 -9.95 28.25
N LYS A 19 13.22 -9.71 27.70
CA LYS A 19 12.59 -10.60 26.73
C LYS A 19 13.06 -10.30 25.31
N GLU A 20 12.86 -11.29 24.45
CA GLU A 20 13.32 -11.23 23.08
C GLU A 20 12.35 -10.46 22.18
N ILE A 21 12.86 -9.43 21.50
CA ILE A 21 12.04 -8.54 20.66
C ILE A 21 11.32 -9.26 19.51
N TYR A 22 11.77 -10.46 19.09
CA TYR A 22 11.07 -11.24 18.06
C TYR A 22 9.65 -11.68 18.50
N GLU A 23 9.39 -11.79 19.80
CA GLU A 23 8.08 -12.19 20.34
C GLU A 23 7.03 -11.08 20.19
N MET A 24 7.46 -9.86 19.85
CA MET A 24 6.63 -8.67 19.70
C MET A 24 6.57 -8.14 18.26
N GLY A 25 6.73 -9.01 17.26
CA GLY A 25 6.75 -8.65 15.85
C GLY A 25 5.63 -7.68 15.43
N ASP A 26 4.39 -7.93 15.88
CA ASP A 26 3.23 -7.08 15.56
C ASP A 26 3.35 -5.66 16.15
N THR A 27 3.75 -5.54 17.42
CA THR A 27 3.93 -4.24 18.07
C THR A 27 5.08 -3.45 17.46
N ILE A 28 6.16 -4.14 17.09
CA ILE A 28 7.30 -3.56 16.39
C ILE A 28 6.88 -3.07 14.99
N ALA A 29 6.11 -3.87 14.26
CA ALA A 29 5.56 -3.49 12.95
C ALA A 29 4.63 -2.28 13.06
N GLN A 30 3.78 -2.22 14.10
CA GLN A 30 2.94 -1.06 14.41
C GLN A 30 3.77 0.18 14.71
N TYR A 31 4.82 0.06 15.52
CA TYR A 31 5.76 1.15 15.81
C TYR A 31 6.40 1.69 14.53
N PHE A 32 6.95 0.81 13.68
CA PHE A 32 7.58 1.23 12.42
C PHE A 32 6.59 1.81 11.41
N SER A 33 5.32 1.39 11.45
CA SER A 33 4.27 1.95 10.60
C SER A 33 3.89 3.35 11.05
N ALA A 34 3.67 3.52 12.37
CA ALA A 34 3.40 4.82 12.97
C ALA A 34 4.59 5.80 12.79
N LYS A 35 5.83 5.29 12.87
CA LYS A 35 7.05 6.06 12.58
C LYS A 35 7.01 6.65 11.16
N LYS A 36 6.76 5.80 10.16
CA LYS A 36 6.67 6.21 8.73
C LYS A 36 5.58 7.26 8.55
N GLU A 37 4.41 7.07 9.14
CA GLU A 37 3.29 8.02 9.03
C GLU A 37 3.64 9.41 9.59
N ILE A 38 4.32 9.47 10.74
CA ILE A 38 4.77 10.73 11.34
C ILE A 38 5.79 11.43 10.43
N GLN A 39 6.79 10.68 9.93
CA GLN A 39 7.81 11.22 9.03
C GLN A 39 7.23 11.72 7.70
N GLU A 40 6.24 11.01 7.14
CA GLU A 40 5.55 11.46 5.93
C GLU A 40 4.74 12.73 6.15
N LYS A 41 4.06 12.85 7.30
CA LYS A 41 3.28 14.05 7.64
C LYS A 41 4.18 15.27 7.88
N ALA A 42 5.39 15.06 8.39
CA ALA A 42 6.40 16.12 8.54
C ALA A 42 6.87 16.67 7.19
N ASN A 43 6.87 15.86 6.13
CA ASN A 43 7.35 16.27 4.82
C ASN A 43 6.26 16.84 3.89
N LYS A 44 4.97 16.83 4.29
CA LYS A 44 3.83 17.06 3.38
C LYS A 44 3.04 18.36 3.59
N ASN A 45 3.24 19.13 4.67
CA ASN A 45 2.32 20.21 5.02
C ASN A 45 2.96 21.61 5.03
N GLY A 46 2.16 22.66 5.32
CA GLY A 46 2.60 24.05 5.42
C GLY A 46 2.69 24.60 6.85
N TYR A 47 3.27 25.79 7.00
CA TYR A 47 3.84 26.42 8.21
C TYR A 47 3.30 26.05 9.61
N LYS A 48 1.97 25.98 9.84
CA LYS A 48 1.40 25.60 11.16
C LYS A 48 1.37 24.08 11.39
N SER A 49 1.11 23.31 10.35
CA SER A 49 1.19 21.85 10.40
C SER A 49 2.65 21.39 10.46
N ASP A 50 3.58 22.19 9.95
CA ASP A 50 5.02 21.91 10.00
C ASP A 50 5.54 21.92 11.42
N LEU A 51 5.10 22.86 12.27
CA LEU A 51 5.53 22.88 13.66
C LEU A 51 5.09 21.62 14.42
N GLN A 52 3.83 21.22 14.29
CA GLN A 52 3.33 20.03 15.00
C GLN A 52 3.97 18.75 14.47
N ALA A 53 4.16 18.66 13.16
CA ALA A 53 4.79 17.49 12.55
C ALA A 53 6.30 17.43 12.86
N PHE A 54 6.98 18.58 12.94
CA PHE A 54 8.35 18.71 13.41
C PHE A 54 8.48 18.26 14.87
N MET A 55 7.63 18.75 15.78
CA MET A 55 7.63 18.30 17.19
C MET A 55 7.41 16.79 17.30
N ALA A 56 6.53 16.24 16.46
CA ALA A 56 6.30 14.80 16.42
C ALA A 56 7.51 14.01 15.93
N ALA A 57 8.22 14.53 14.92
CA ALA A 57 9.44 13.93 14.42
C ALA A 57 10.60 14.00 15.44
N GLU A 58 10.74 15.13 16.15
CA GLU A 58 11.71 15.28 17.23
C GLU A 58 11.42 14.34 18.40
N GLN A 59 10.16 14.25 18.84
CA GLN A 59 9.77 13.32 19.90
C GLN A 59 10.08 11.86 19.49
N LEU A 60 9.82 11.51 18.25
CA LEU A 60 10.10 10.19 17.71
C LEU A 60 11.62 9.90 17.70
N ALA A 61 12.45 10.88 17.30
CA ALA A 61 13.90 10.74 17.34
C ALA A 61 14.43 10.55 18.77
N ALA A 62 13.89 11.29 19.74
CA ALA A 62 14.22 11.13 21.16
C ALA A 62 13.83 9.74 21.68
N GLN A 63 12.65 9.23 21.30
CA GLN A 63 12.21 7.87 21.63
C GLN A 63 13.17 6.81 21.05
N GLU A 64 13.62 6.97 19.82
CA GLU A 64 14.55 6.01 19.20
C GLU A 64 15.92 6.00 19.87
N GLU A 65 16.48 7.15 20.22
CA GLU A 65 17.76 7.20 20.93
C GLU A 65 17.61 6.58 22.32
N GLU A 66 16.52 6.88 23.03
CA GLU A 66 16.24 6.25 24.32
C GLU A 66 16.13 4.72 24.22
N LEU A 67 15.41 4.22 23.20
CA LEU A 67 15.26 2.79 22.96
C LEU A 67 16.60 2.14 22.65
N LYS A 68 17.42 2.78 21.82
CA LYS A 68 18.76 2.32 21.47
C LYS A 68 19.64 2.20 22.71
N GLN A 69 19.68 3.22 23.56
CA GLN A 69 20.44 3.16 24.82
C GLN A 69 19.93 2.02 25.70
N MET A 70 18.61 1.84 25.79
CA MET A 70 18.00 0.75 26.54
C MET A 70 18.40 -0.62 25.99
N MET A 71 18.37 -0.82 24.67
CA MET A 71 18.78 -2.07 24.03
C MET A 71 20.28 -2.35 24.19
N ILE A 72 21.13 -1.32 24.24
CA ILE A 72 22.57 -1.45 24.43
C ILE A 72 22.91 -1.84 25.88
N TYR A 73 22.25 -1.21 26.86
CA TYR A 73 22.60 -1.38 28.28
C TYR A 73 21.79 -2.44 29.02
N GLN A 74 20.53 -2.64 28.64
CA GLN A 74 19.59 -3.53 29.33
C GLN A 74 19.20 -4.74 28.46
N GLY A 75 19.31 -4.60 27.15
CA GLY A 75 19.05 -5.68 26.20
C GLY A 75 20.19 -6.70 26.13
N ARG A 76 19.92 -7.80 25.43
CA ARG A 76 20.96 -8.78 25.10
C ARG A 76 21.99 -8.23 24.11
N ALA A 77 23.13 -8.90 24.03
CA ALA A 77 24.15 -8.62 23.04
C ALA A 77 23.56 -8.58 21.62
N ASN A 78 23.95 -7.54 20.87
CA ASN A 78 23.54 -7.31 19.49
C ASN A 78 22.03 -7.01 19.27
N MET A 79 21.24 -6.77 20.33
CA MET A 79 19.80 -6.48 20.21
C MET A 79 19.50 -5.28 19.29
N TRP A 80 20.32 -4.22 19.36
CA TRP A 80 20.16 -3.07 18.47
C TRP A 80 20.40 -3.40 16.99
N ALA A 81 21.33 -4.31 16.68
CA ALA A 81 21.55 -4.72 15.30
C ALA A 81 20.39 -5.56 14.78
N ASP A 82 19.82 -6.43 15.62
CA ASP A 82 18.63 -7.20 15.28
C ASP A 82 17.42 -6.27 15.07
N TRP A 83 17.28 -5.23 15.89
CA TRP A 83 16.29 -4.18 15.69
C TRP A 83 16.43 -3.49 14.33
N LEU A 84 17.65 -3.09 13.94
CA LEU A 84 17.91 -2.50 12.62
C LEU A 84 17.58 -3.46 11.49
N LYS A 85 17.87 -4.75 11.67
CA LYS A 85 17.50 -5.80 10.70
C LYS A 85 15.99 -5.92 10.56
N PHE A 86 15.24 -5.97 11.66
CA PHE A 86 13.77 -5.98 11.62
C PHE A 86 13.20 -4.74 10.92
N GLN A 87 13.80 -3.57 11.14
CA GLN A 87 13.38 -2.36 10.45
C GLN A 87 13.62 -2.45 8.93
N ALA A 88 14.76 -3.01 8.52
CA ALA A 88 15.10 -3.22 7.11
C ALA A 88 14.14 -4.24 6.45
N ASP A 89 13.89 -5.37 7.11
CA ASP A 89 12.98 -6.42 6.62
C ASP A 89 11.55 -5.87 6.49
N ALA A 90 11.05 -5.15 7.51
CA ALA A 90 9.74 -4.53 7.47
C ALA A 90 9.62 -3.43 6.41
N LYS A 91 10.73 -2.79 6.01
CA LYS A 91 10.76 -1.85 4.89
C LYS A 91 10.75 -2.58 3.55
N ALA A 92 11.54 -3.64 3.42
CA ALA A 92 11.61 -4.45 2.21
C ALA A 92 10.25 -5.09 1.89
N GLU A 93 9.59 -5.67 2.90
CA GLU A 93 8.26 -6.24 2.77
C GLU A 93 7.23 -5.20 2.29
N ARG A 94 7.25 -4.00 2.87
CA ARG A 94 6.36 -2.91 2.44
C ARG A 94 6.58 -2.52 0.98
N VAL A 95 7.82 -2.38 0.54
CA VAL A 95 8.13 -2.05 -0.86
C VAL A 95 7.65 -3.15 -1.80
N GLU A 96 7.84 -4.42 -1.42
CA GLU A 96 7.35 -5.54 -2.24
C GLU A 96 5.83 -5.56 -2.31
N GLN A 97 5.13 -5.33 -1.19
CA GLN A 97 3.67 -5.23 -1.17
C GLN A 97 3.16 -4.07 -2.04
N GLU A 98 3.79 -2.89 -1.96
CA GLU A 98 3.46 -1.73 -2.81
C GLU A 98 3.68 -2.06 -4.30
N ARG A 99 4.75 -2.80 -4.63
CA ARG A 99 5.03 -3.27 -5.99
C ARG A 99 3.97 -4.24 -6.49
N LEU A 100 3.62 -5.25 -5.70
CA LEU A 100 2.60 -6.24 -6.05
C LEU A 100 1.23 -5.59 -6.24
N GLN A 101 0.82 -4.70 -5.34
CA GLN A 101 -0.42 -3.94 -5.47
C GLN A 101 -0.45 -3.10 -6.75
N THR A 102 0.67 -2.49 -7.14
CA THR A 102 0.78 -1.72 -8.39
C THR A 102 0.61 -2.63 -9.61
N ILE A 103 1.29 -3.78 -9.61
CA ILE A 103 1.16 -4.78 -10.69
C ILE A 103 -0.28 -5.27 -10.81
N GLU A 104 -0.95 -5.57 -9.70
CA GLU A 104 -2.35 -6.01 -9.70
C GLU A 104 -3.30 -4.94 -10.22
N LYS A 105 -3.12 -3.67 -9.83
CA LYS A 105 -3.91 -2.55 -10.34
C LYS A 105 -3.77 -2.42 -11.85
N VAL A 106 -2.54 -2.47 -12.37
CA VAL A 106 -2.28 -2.43 -13.81
C VAL A 106 -2.89 -3.63 -14.53
N ARG A 107 -2.79 -4.84 -13.97
CA ARG A 107 -3.41 -6.05 -14.54
C ARG A 107 -4.94 -5.94 -14.59
N LYS A 108 -5.58 -5.43 -13.54
CA LYS A 108 -7.04 -5.22 -13.51
C LYS A 108 -7.46 -4.20 -14.57
N GLN A 109 -6.75 -3.08 -14.68
CA GLN A 109 -7.03 -2.05 -15.69
C GLN A 109 -6.93 -2.61 -17.12
N LYS A 110 -5.88 -3.39 -17.42
CA LYS A 110 -5.72 -4.02 -18.74
C LYS A 110 -6.85 -4.99 -19.07
N LYS A 111 -7.29 -5.82 -18.10
CA LYS A 111 -8.42 -6.74 -18.30
C LYS A 111 -9.72 -5.99 -18.58
N THR A 112 -9.99 -4.91 -17.84
CA THR A 112 -11.19 -4.09 -18.06
C THR A 112 -11.17 -3.42 -19.44
N GLN A 113 -10.03 -2.88 -19.86
CA GLN A 113 -9.88 -2.26 -21.19
C GLN A 113 -10.13 -3.29 -22.31
N GLN A 114 -9.52 -4.47 -22.22
CA GLN A 114 -9.74 -5.53 -23.20
C GLN A 114 -11.20 -5.99 -23.26
N MET A 115 -11.86 -6.16 -22.11
CA MET A 115 -13.29 -6.53 -22.11
C MET A 115 -14.16 -5.45 -22.75
N ILE A 116 -13.88 -4.17 -22.50
CA ILE A 116 -14.60 -3.06 -23.13
C ILE A 116 -14.37 -3.07 -24.65
N GLU A 117 -13.11 -3.21 -25.09
CA GLU A 117 -12.77 -3.27 -26.52
C GLU A 117 -13.48 -4.42 -27.24
N TYR A 118 -13.43 -5.64 -26.68
CA TYR A 118 -14.11 -6.80 -27.26
C TYR A 118 -15.64 -6.65 -27.27
N THR A 119 -16.21 -6.05 -26.22
CA THR A 119 -17.65 -5.81 -26.15
C THR A 119 -18.10 -4.80 -27.20
N VAL A 120 -17.37 -3.69 -27.34
CA VAL A 120 -17.66 -2.67 -28.36
C VAL A 120 -17.49 -3.24 -29.77
N ALA A 121 -16.40 -3.97 -30.03
CA ALA A 121 -16.19 -4.64 -31.32
C ALA A 121 -17.30 -5.66 -31.62
N GLY A 122 -17.73 -6.42 -30.62
CA GLY A 122 -18.84 -7.36 -30.72
C GLY A 122 -20.15 -6.68 -31.10
N ILE A 123 -20.52 -5.58 -30.43
CA ILE A 123 -21.73 -4.82 -30.72
C ILE A 123 -21.68 -4.24 -32.15
N ILE A 124 -20.56 -3.64 -32.55
CA ILE A 124 -20.41 -3.08 -33.91
C ILE A 124 -20.55 -4.18 -34.96
N SER A 125 -19.92 -5.34 -34.75
CA SER A 125 -20.03 -6.47 -35.68
C SER A 125 -21.47 -6.99 -35.80
N ALA A 126 -22.20 -7.06 -34.69
CA ALA A 126 -23.61 -7.49 -34.68
C ALA A 126 -24.52 -6.51 -35.42
N ILE A 127 -24.27 -5.19 -35.27
CA ILE A 127 -25.02 -4.14 -36.00
C ILE A 127 -24.76 -4.27 -37.51
N ILE A 128 -23.52 -4.46 -37.94
CA ILE A 128 -23.18 -4.61 -39.37
C ILE A 128 -23.86 -5.84 -39.97
N ILE A 129 -23.81 -6.99 -39.27
CA ILE A 129 -24.46 -8.22 -39.71
C ILE A 129 -25.98 -8.02 -39.79
N GLY A 130 -26.58 -7.42 -38.75
CA GLY A 130 -28.01 -7.14 -38.72
C GLY A 130 -28.48 -6.22 -39.85
N ALA A 131 -27.73 -5.13 -40.10
CA ALA A 131 -28.00 -4.22 -41.21
C ALA A 131 -27.88 -4.93 -42.57
N SER A 132 -26.87 -5.79 -42.73
CA SER A 132 -26.67 -6.55 -43.98
C SER A 132 -27.83 -7.51 -44.27
N ILE A 133 -28.34 -8.20 -43.24
CA ILE A 133 -29.50 -9.09 -43.35
C ILE A 133 -30.77 -8.29 -43.68
N TRP A 134 -30.97 -7.15 -43.03
CA TRP A 134 -32.12 -6.28 -43.28
C TRP A 134 -32.14 -5.74 -44.70
N VAL A 135 -30.98 -5.28 -45.22
CA VAL A 135 -30.83 -4.82 -46.61
C VAL A 135 -31.10 -5.95 -47.61
N MET A 136 -30.60 -7.17 -47.37
CA MET A 136 -30.91 -8.31 -48.22
C MET A 136 -32.42 -8.63 -48.25
N PHE A 137 -33.08 -8.62 -47.09
CA PHE A 137 -34.52 -8.84 -47.01
C PHE A 137 -35.31 -7.75 -47.76
N TYR A 138 -34.93 -6.49 -47.60
CA TYR A 138 -35.55 -5.37 -48.29
C TYR A 138 -35.44 -5.49 -49.81
N LEU A 139 -34.24 -5.81 -50.33
CA LEU A 139 -34.02 -6.03 -51.76
C LEU A 139 -34.83 -7.21 -52.30
N ILE A 140 -34.94 -8.31 -51.56
CA ILE A 140 -35.73 -9.48 -51.99
C ILE A 140 -37.22 -9.13 -52.08
N MET A 141 -37.76 -8.31 -51.17
CA MET A 141 -39.16 -7.88 -51.24
C MET A 141 -39.44 -6.90 -52.40
N GLU A 142 -38.54 -5.94 -52.63
CA GLU A 142 -38.69 -4.95 -53.71
C GLU A 142 -38.58 -5.60 -55.10
N TYR A 143 -37.63 -6.53 -55.30
CA TYR A 143 -37.45 -7.24 -56.57
C TYR A 143 -38.37 -8.47 -56.72
N GLY A 144 -38.88 -9.03 -55.62
CA GLY A 144 -39.83 -10.15 -55.62
C GLY A 144 -41.29 -9.75 -55.89
N GLY A 145 -41.63 -8.47 -55.68
CA GLY A 145 -42.95 -7.89 -56.00
C GLY A 145 -43.14 -7.49 -57.47
N ALA A 146 -42.10 -7.60 -58.30
CA ALA A 146 -42.18 -7.36 -59.74
C ALA A 146 -42.47 -8.65 -60.52
N LYS A 147 -43.67 -9.23 -60.31
CA LYS A 147 -44.28 -10.22 -61.21
C LYS A 147 -45.78 -10.00 -61.30
#